data_AF-A0A7H0GZH9-F1
#
_entry.id   AF-A0A7H0GZH9-F1
#
_cell.length_a   1.000
_cell.length_b   1.000
_cell.length_c   1.000
_cell.angle_alpha   90.00
_cell.angle_beta   90.00
_cell.angle_gamma   90.00
#
_symmetry.space_group_name_H-M   'P 1'
#
loop_
_entity.id
_entity.type
_entity.pdbx_description
1 polymer ?
#
loop_
_entity_poly.entity_id
_entity_poly.type
_entity_poly.pdbx_seq_one_letter_code
_entity_poly.pdbx_strand_id
1 'polypeptide(L)' 'MGLADAARVYSQYDERTGLGAFHTGVGGGVWADILKQVVINATYSVGEENLVFVGFDFLF' A
#
# COMPACT_ATOMS: atom_id res chain seq x y z
N MET A 1 -9.08 1.99 -9.15
CA MET A 1 -9.55 0.77 -8.45
C MET A 1 -9.32 0.93 -6.96
N GLY A 2 -10.13 0.27 -6.10
CA GLY A 2 -9.94 0.29 -4.65
C GLY A 2 -8.88 -0.71 -4.17
N LEU A 3 -8.23 -0.40 -3.04
CA LEU A 3 -7.17 -1.19 -2.40
C LEU A 3 -7.46 -1.32 -0.90
N ALA A 4 -7.21 -2.50 -0.36
CA ALA A 4 -7.27 -2.77 1.08
C ALA A 4 -6.04 -3.58 1.45
N ASP A 5 -5.14 -2.97 2.22
CA ASP A 5 -3.82 -3.49 2.48
C ASP A 5 -3.64 -3.74 3.98
N ALA A 6 -2.92 -4.81 4.31
CA ALA A 6 -2.52 -5.15 5.66
C ALA A 6 -1.06 -5.60 5.67
N ALA A 7 -0.22 -4.96 6.49
CA ALA A 7 1.21 -5.24 6.56
C ALA A 7 1.68 -5.28 8.02
N ARG A 8 2.75 -6.03 8.28
CA ARG A 8 3.42 -6.06 9.58
C ARG A 8 4.92 -6.11 9.38
N VAL A 9 5.64 -5.32 10.17
CA VAL A 9 7.10 -5.43 10.33
C VAL A 9 7.36 -6.15 11.65
N TYR A 10 8.19 -7.19 11.62
CA TYR A 10 8.51 -7.97 12.82
C TYR A 10 9.72 -7.42 13.55
N SER A 11 9.61 -7.33 14.88
CA SER A 11 10.71 -6.98 15.78
C SER A 11 10.83 -7.98 16.92
N GLN A 12 12.04 -8.12 17.48
CA GLN A 12 12.28 -8.89 18.70
C GLN A 12 11.58 -8.28 19.92
N TYR A 13 11.16 -7.01 19.80
CA TYR A 13 10.46 -6.24 20.82
C TYR A 13 8.95 -6.11 20.54
N ASP A 14 8.40 -6.90 19.61
CA ASP A 14 6.97 -6.85 19.31
C ASP A 14 6.12 -7.31 20.50
N GLU A 15 5.29 -6.42 21.03
CA GLU A 15 4.33 -6.74 22.10
C GLU A 15 2.98 -7.24 21.57
N ARG A 16 2.64 -6.90 20.31
CA ARG A 16 1.35 -7.25 19.69
C ARG A 16 1.44 -8.58 18.93
N THR A 17 0.43 -9.42 19.12
CA THR A 17 0.36 -10.75 18.49
C THR A 17 -0.96 -10.98 17.76
N GLY A 18 -1.00 -11.96 16.85
CA GLY A 18 -2.21 -12.32 16.09
C GLY A 18 -2.61 -11.26 15.06
N LEU A 19 -3.90 -11.20 14.74
CA LEU A 19 -4.44 -10.29 13.71
C LEU A 19 -4.36 -8.81 14.10
N GLY A 20 -4.34 -8.50 15.41
CA GLY A 20 -4.19 -7.12 15.90
C GLY A 20 -2.77 -6.55 15.80
N ALA A 21 -1.82 -7.33 15.27
CA ALA A 21 -0.45 -6.88 15.02
C ALA A 21 -0.23 -6.40 13.58
N PHE A 22 -1.24 -6.46 12.72
CA PHE A 22 -1.19 -5.94 11.36
C PHE A 22 -1.59 -4.47 11.35
N HIS A 23 -0.83 -3.65 10.65
CA HIS A 23 -1.22 -2.32 10.27
C HIS A 23 -2.07 -2.37 9.01
N THR A 24 -3.22 -1.71 9.05
CA THR A 24 -4.18 -1.72 7.94
C THR A 24 -4.30 -0.35 7.27
N GLY A 25 -4.66 -0.35 5.99
CA GLY A 25 -4.95 0.85 5.23
C GLY A 25 -5.94 0.59 4.10
N VAL A 26 -6.71 1.62 3.77
CA VAL A 26 -7.64 1.59 2.64
C VAL A 26 -7.31 2.72 1.68
N GLY A 27 -7.47 2.45 0.38
CA GLY A 27 -7.04 3.40 -0.62
C GLY A 27 -7.57 3.09 -2.01
N GLY A 28 -6.96 3.76 -2.97
CA GLY A 28 -7.23 3.54 -4.37
C GLY A 28 -6.06 3.97 -5.22
N GLY A 29 -6.03 3.44 -6.43
CA GLY A 29 -5.01 3.76 -7.41
C GLY A 29 -5.56 3.87 -8.81
N VAL A 30 -4.78 4.53 -9.66
CA VAL A 30 -4.95 4.59 -11.09
C VAL A 30 -3.72 4.01 -11.77
N TRP A 31 -3.93 3.36 -12.90
CA TRP A 31 -2.83 2.88 -13.73
C TRP A 31 -3.16 3.11 -15.20
N ALA A 32 -2.13 3.30 -15.99
CA ALA A 32 -2.23 3.49 -17.43
C ALA A 32 -1.12 2.68 -18.12
N ASP A 33 -1.51 1.90 -19.13
CA ASP A 33 -0.60 1.26 -20.07
C ASP A 33 -0.41 2.18 -21.28
N ILE A 34 0.84 2.56 -21.52
CA ILE A 34 1.25 3.37 -22.66
C ILE A 34 1.90 2.44 -23.69
N LEU A 35 1.14 2.20 -24.78
CA LEU A 35 1.62 1.50 -25.98
C LEU A 35 2.24 0.12 -25.70
N LYS A 36 1.89 -0.54 -24.59
CA LYS A 36 2.45 -1.83 -24.11
C LYS A 36 3.95 -1.81 -23.79
N GLN A 37 4.55 -0.62 -23.71
CA GLN A 37 5.97 -0.47 -23.40
C GLN A 37 6.20 0.04 -21.98
N VAL A 38 5.25 0.81 -21.45
CA VAL A 38 5.37 1.43 -20.14
C VAL A 38 4.06 1.31 -19.39
N VAL A 39 4.11 0.83 -18.16
CA VAL A 39 2.99 0.91 -17.22
C VAL A 39 3.31 1.95 -16.17
N ILE A 40 2.46 2.96 -16.05
CA ILE A 40 2.51 3.97 -14.99
C ILE A 40 1.43 3.63 -13.98
N ASN A 41 1.76 3.61 -12.69
CA ASN A 41 0.76 3.49 -11.63
C ASN A 41 0.97 4.55 -10.55
N ALA A 42 -0.14 4.99 -9.97
CA ALA A 42 -0.17 5.89 -8.83
C ALA A 42 -1.18 5.39 -7.80
N THR A 43 -0.80 5.36 -6.53
CA THR A 43 -1.64 4.88 -5.43
C THR A 43 -1.71 5.92 -4.32
N TYR A 44 -2.87 5.98 -3.69
CA TYR A 44 -3.13 6.77 -2.48
C TYR A 44 -3.84 5.88 -1.47
N SER A 45 -3.33 5.79 -0.25
CA SER A 45 -4.00 5.09 0.84
C SER A 45 -3.89 5.86 2.16
N VAL A 46 -4.91 5.67 2.99
CA VAL A 46 -4.99 6.19 4.36
C VAL A 46 -4.93 4.99 5.29
N GLY A 47 -3.86 4.94 6.08
CA GLY A 47 -3.62 3.91 7.08
C GLY A 47 -4.05 4.34 8.49
N GLU A 48 -3.81 3.43 9.44
CA GLU A 48 -3.86 3.73 10.86
C GLU A 48 -3.05 5.01 11.19
N GLU A 49 -3.48 5.75 12.22
CA GLU A 49 -2.81 6.96 12.70
C GLU A 49 -2.75 8.14 11.70
N ASN A 50 -3.65 8.18 10.70
CA ASN A 50 -3.71 9.18 9.63
C ASN A 50 -2.45 9.20 8.73
N LEU A 51 -1.76 8.07 8.63
CA LEU A 51 -0.62 7.94 7.74
C LEU A 51 -1.09 7.91 6.28
N VAL A 52 -0.52 8.80 5.47
CA VAL A 52 -0.80 8.92 4.04
C VAL A 52 0.34 8.31 3.25
N PHE A 53 0.02 7.36 2.37
CA PHE A 53 0.97 6.76 1.45
C PHE A 53 0.67 7.19 0.02
N VAL A 54 1.72 7.61 -0.69
CA VAL A 54 1.67 7.94 -2.13
C VAL A 54 2.75 7.13 -2.83
N GLY A 55 2.34 6.25 -3.74
CA GLY A 55 3.23 5.44 -4.57
C GLY A 55 3.21 5.87 -6.02
N PHE A 56 4.34 5.79 -6.71
CA PHE A 56 4.46 6.03 -8.15
C PHE A 56 5.58 5.17 -8.75
N ASP A 57 5.26 4.39 -9.78
CA ASP A 57 6.17 3.38 -10.35
C ASP A 57 6.03 3.24 -11.87
N PHE A 58 7.11 2.78 -12.52
CA PHE A 58 7.17 2.43 -13.93
C PHE A 58 7.55 0.96 -14.10
N LEU A 59 6.83 0.21 -14.94
CA LEU A 59 7.27 -1.10 -15.44
C LEU A 59 7.65 -0.99 -16.91
N PHE A 60 8.83 -1.51 -17.27
CA PHE A 60 9.40 -1.54 -18.62
C PHE A 60 9.84 -2.96 -19.01
#